data_AF-A5G4C1-F1
#
_entry.id   AF-A5G4C1-F1
#
_cell.length_a   1.000
_cell.length_b   1.000
_cell.length_c   1.000
_cell.angle_alpha   90.00
_cell.angle_beta   90.00
_cell.angle_gamma   90.00
#
_symmetry.space_group_name_H-M   'P 1'
#
loop_
_entity.id
_entity.type
_entity.pdbx_description
1 polymer ?
#
loop_
_entity_poly.entity_id
_entity_poly.type
_entity_poly.pdbx_seq_one_letter_code
_entity_poly.pdbx_strand_id
1 'polypeptide(L)' 'MITDQSEWKVKASLKPGQKGTLKQYEEFGDKLFCVRYRYKDGFRIKTVEISQGL' A
#
# COMPACT_ATOMS: atom_id res chain seq x y z
N MET A 1 5.83 8.64 -19.21
CA MET A 1 6.25 7.22 -19.23
C MET A 1 5.23 6.43 -18.43
N ILE A 2 4.38 5.65 -19.10
CA ILE A 2 3.49 4.71 -18.41
C ILE A 2 4.34 3.46 -18.18
N THR A 3 4.76 3.21 -16.94
CA THR A 3 5.53 2.03 -16.60
C THR A 3 4.60 0.83 -16.59
N ASP A 4 4.99 -0.21 -17.32
CA ASP A 4 4.31 -1.50 -17.28
C ASP A 4 4.34 -2.03 -15.82
N GLN A 5 3.15 -2.26 -15.25
CA GLN A 5 3.03 -2.66 -13.85
C GLN A 5 3.40 -4.14 -13.62
N SER A 6 3.57 -4.94 -14.68
CA SER A 6 3.89 -6.37 -14.56
C SER A 6 5.28 -6.62 -13.98
N GLU A 7 6.19 -5.64 -14.07
CA GLU A 7 7.55 -5.76 -13.53
C GLU A 7 7.64 -5.48 -12.02
N TRP A 8 6.61 -4.88 -11.41
CA TRP A 8 6.61 -4.54 -9.98
C TRP A 8 6.13 -5.71 -9.12
N LYS A 9 7.03 -6.27 -8.30
CA LYS A 9 6.71 -7.42 -7.45
C LYS A 9 6.14 -6.96 -6.11
N VAL A 10 4.95 -7.45 -5.76
CA VAL A 10 4.39 -7.26 -4.41
C VAL A 10 5.23 -8.06 -3.42
N LYS A 11 5.75 -7.38 -2.39
CA LYS A 11 6.53 -8.00 -1.32
C LYS A 11 5.79 -8.06 0.01
N ALA A 12 4.91 -7.09 0.26
CA ALA A 12 4.09 -7.08 1.47
C ALA A 12 2.77 -6.36 1.21
N SER A 13 1.70 -6.90 1.79
CA SER A 13 0.42 -6.22 1.98
C SER A 13 0.14 -6.19 3.48
N LEU A 14 0.13 -5.00 4.07
CA LEU A 14 -0.08 -4.80 5.50
C LEU A 14 -1.51 -4.33 5.74
N LYS A 15 -2.21 -5.00 6.66
CA LYS A 15 -3.55 -4.63 7.14
C LYS A 15 -3.45 -3.63 8.30
N PRO A 16 -4.51 -2.84 8.55
CA PRO A 16 -4.61 -2.04 9.78
C PRO A 16 -4.23 -2.86 11.03
N GLY A 17 -3.49 -2.22 11.95
CA GLY A 17 -2.97 -2.87 13.17
C GLY A 17 -1.65 -3.62 13.00
N GLN A 18 -1.14 -3.81 11.78
CA GLN A 18 0.18 -4.41 11.56
C GLN A 18 1.31 -3.39 11.66
N LYS A 19 2.51 -3.85 12.01
CA LYS A 19 3.71 -2.98 12.08
C LYS A 19 3.93 -2.30 10.72
N GLY A 20 3.91 -0.97 10.70
CA GLY A 20 4.11 -0.16 9.49
C GLY A 20 2.85 0.46 8.91
N THR A 21 1.68 0.26 9.52
CA THR A 21 0.41 0.90 9.08
C THR A 21 -0.05 2.06 9.97
N LEU A 22 0.62 2.34 11.10
CA LEU A 22 0.17 3.33 12.09
C LEU A 22 -0.15 4.70 11.45
N LYS A 23 0.79 5.27 10.70
CA LYS A 23 0.60 6.57 10.03
C LYS A 23 -0.57 6.58 9.05
N GLN A 24 -0.78 5.49 8.31
CA GLN A 24 -1.90 5.40 7.36
C GLN A 24 -3.22 5.22 8.08
N TYR A 25 -3.21 4.54 9.23
CA TYR A 25 -4.40 4.38 10.05
C TYR A 25 -4.78 5.70 10.73
N GLU A 26 -3.81 6.50 11.17
CA GLU A 26 -4.05 7.86 11.67
C GLU A 26 -4.70 8.76 10.60
N GLU A 27 -4.31 8.60 9.33
CA GLU A 27 -4.83 9.41 8.21
C GLU A 27 -6.20 8.94 7.69
N PHE A 28 -6.39 7.63 7.53
CA PHE A 28 -7.57 7.07 6.85
C PHE A 28 -8.54 6.35 7.79
N GLY A 29 -8.14 6.09 9.04
CA GLY A 29 -8.95 5.37 10.03
C GLY A 29 -9.50 4.05 9.50
N ASP A 30 -10.78 3.81 9.77
CA ASP A 30 -11.50 2.61 9.37
C ASP A 30 -11.65 2.47 7.84
N LYS A 31 -11.37 3.53 7.08
CA LYS A 31 -11.33 3.45 5.62
C LYS A 31 -10.06 2.80 5.11
N LEU A 32 -9.01 2.66 5.93
CA LEU A 32 -7.79 1.98 5.52
C LEU A 32 -8.06 0.49 5.27
N PHE A 33 -7.98 0.06 4.01
CA PHE A 33 -8.07 -1.35 3.67
C PHE A 33 -6.72 -2.05 3.82
N CYS A 34 -5.67 -1.51 3.17
CA CYS A 34 -4.31 -2.03 3.33
C CYS A 34 -3.24 -1.06 2.81
N VAL A 35 -1.98 -1.37 3.14
CA VAL A 35 -0.79 -0.74 2.58
C VAL A 35 -0.01 -1.80 1.79
N ARG A 36 0.29 -1.53 0.52
CA ARG A 36 1.09 -2.43 -0.33
C ARG A 36 2.45 -1.86 -0.63
N TYR A 37 3.45 -2.73 -0.53
CA TYR A 37 4.81 -2.45 -0.95
C TYR A 37 5.16 -3.26 -2.19
N ARG A 38 5.58 -2.54 -3.24
CA ARG A 38 6.01 -3.09 -4.52
C ARG A 38 7.45 -2.68 -4.77
N TYR A 39 8.23 -3.61 -5.33
CA TYR A 39 9.64 -3.42 -5.59
C TYR A 39 9.99 -3.75 -7.04
N LYS A 40 10.88 -2.97 -7.61
CA LYS A 40 11.49 -3.18 -8.93
C LYS A 40 12.87 -2.51 -8.94
N ASP A 41 13.91 -3.24 -9.32
CA ASP A 41 15.28 -2.70 -9.53
C ASP A 41 15.79 -1.78 -8.41
N GLY A 42 15.58 -2.18 -7.15
CA GLY A 42 15.98 -1.39 -5.97
C GLY A 42 15.04 -0.23 -5.61
N PHE A 43 14.09 0.10 -6.49
CA PHE A 43 13.03 1.07 -6.20
C PHE A 43 11.88 0.41 -5.43
N ARG A 44 11.24 1.22 -4.58
CA ARG A 44 10.08 0.82 -3.79
C ARG A 44 8.93 1.80 -3.97
N ILE A 45 7.77 1.28 -4.35
CA ILE A 45 6.50 2.00 -4.33
C ILE A 45 5.69 1.52 -3.13
N LYS A 46 5.09 2.48 -2.41
CA LYS A 46 4.11 2.25 -1.37
C LYS A 46 2.76 2.77 -1.87
N THR A 47 1.72 1.95 -1.84
CA THR A 47 0.35 2.40 -2.09
C THR A 47 -0.54 2.13 -0.91
N VAL A 48 -1.48 3.04 -0.68
CA VAL A 48 -2.53 2.91 0.32
C VAL A 48 -3.81 2.62 -0.42
N GLU A 49 -4.53 1.60 0.02
CA GLU A 49 -5.87 1.32 -0.46
C GLU A 49 -6.87 1.65 0.62
N ILE A 50 -7.88 2.41 0.21
CA ILE A 50 -8.98 2.84 1.06
C ILE A 50 -10.28 2.29 0.51
N SER A 51 -11.21 1.95 1.39
CA SER A 51 -12.57 1.66 0.96
C SER A 51 -13.22 2.94 0.43
N GLN A 52 -13.89 2.83 -0.73
CA GLN A 52 -14.85 3.84 -1.15
C GLN A 52 -16.05 3.70 -0.20
N GLY A 53 -16.46 4.78 0.45
CA GLY A 53 -17.66 4.75 1.30
C GLY A 53 -18.89 4.35 0.47
N LEU A 54 -19.79 3.57 1.07
CA LEU A 54 -21.15 3.36 0.57
C LEU A 54 -21.99 4.62 0.77
#